data_AF-A0A1Q5PVS9-F1
#
_entry.id   AF-A0A1Q5PVS9-F1
#
_cell.length_a   1.000
_cell.length_b   1.000
_cell.length_c   1.000
_cell.angle_alpha   90.00
_cell.angle_beta   90.00
_cell.angle_gamma   90.00
#
_symmetry.space_group_name_H-M   'P 1'
#
loop_
_entity.id
_entity.type
_entity.pdbx_description
1 polymer ?
#
loop_
_entity_poly.entity_id
_entity_poly.type
_entity_poly.pdbx_seq_one_letter_code
_entity_poly.pdbx_strand_id
1 'polypeptide(L)'
;MGENANEPILLGTTLPPLVYGEHNVTLVEVRDGSVTLWALEAEHQLQVGQTANLPGIGELTLLETFPETADADSGPISGGGATAAFTFQPAP
;
A
#
# COMPACT_ATOMS: atom_id res chain seq x y z
N MET A 1 17.68 4.15 17.22
CA MET A 1 16.76 5.10 16.56
C MET A 1 15.66 4.23 16.00
N GLY A 2 14.48 4.25 16.63
CA GLY A 2 13.37 3.36 16.30
C GLY A 2 12.42 4.09 15.37
N GLU A 3 12.51 3.81 14.08
CA GLU A 3 11.43 4.09 13.15
C GLU A 3 10.24 3.22 13.59
N ASN A 4 9.10 3.85 13.88
CA ASN A 4 7.97 3.18 14.47
C ASN A 4 7.33 2.25 13.43
N ALA A 5 7.61 0.95 13.52
CA ALA A 5 6.99 -0.12 12.73
C ALA A 5 5.47 -0.31 12.96
N ASN A 6 4.74 0.75 13.34
CA ASN A 6 3.32 0.70 13.66
C ASN A 6 2.56 1.96 13.21
N GLU A 7 3.21 2.92 12.56
CA GLU A 7 2.48 4.05 11.97
C GLU A 7 1.83 3.59 10.64
N PRO A 8 0.55 3.95 10.41
CA PRO A 8 -0.12 3.60 9.17
C PRO A 8 0.54 4.33 8.01
N ILE A 9 1.08 3.55 7.07
CA ILE A 9 1.71 4.05 5.85
C ILE A 9 0.63 4.15 4.78
N LEU A 10 0.46 5.34 4.21
CA LEU A 10 -0.38 5.56 3.04
C LEU A 10 0.43 5.29 1.79
N LEU A 11 0.02 4.27 1.05
CA LEU A 11 0.60 3.97 -0.24
C LEU A 11 -0.47 4.19 -1.32
N GLY A 12 -0.10 4.90 -2.38
CA GLY A 12 -0.98 5.22 -3.50
C GLY A 12 -0.41 4.68 -4.80
N THR A 13 -1.26 4.48 -5.80
CA THR A 13 -0.85 4.03 -7.15
C THR A 13 0.07 5.02 -7.87
N THR A 14 0.12 6.28 -7.41
CA THR A 14 1.00 7.35 -7.90
C THR A 14 2.10 7.76 -6.90
N LEU A 15 2.10 7.21 -5.68
CA LEU A 15 3.10 7.50 -4.66
C LEU A 15 4.33 6.59 -4.84
N PRO A 16 5.52 7.04 -4.40
CA PRO A 16 6.73 6.24 -4.55
C PRO A 16 6.59 4.88 -3.85
N PRO A 17 7.16 3.81 -4.44
CA PRO A 17 7.13 2.48 -3.85
C PRO A 17 7.71 2.50 -2.43
N LEU A 18 7.18 1.66 -1.55
CA LEU A 18 7.80 1.44 -0.25
C LEU A 18 9.14 0.74 -0.49
N VAL A 19 10.25 1.39 -0.13
CA VAL A 19 11.57 0.76 -0.20
C VAL A 19 11.96 0.35 1.21
N TYR A 20 12.08 -0.96 1.44
CA TYR A 20 12.58 -1.50 2.69
C TYR A 20 13.88 -2.28 2.42
N GLY A 21 15.01 -1.70 2.83
CA GLY A 21 16.33 -2.23 2.48
C GLY A 21 16.57 -2.22 0.97
N GLU A 22 16.78 -3.40 0.39
CA GLU A 22 16.95 -3.61 -1.07
C GLU A 22 15.65 -3.99 -1.78
N HIS A 23 14.54 -4.10 -1.04
CA HIS A 23 13.28 -4.62 -1.54
C HIS A 23 12.26 -3.51 -1.80
N ASN A 24 11.63 -3.56 -2.98
CA ASN A 24 10.60 -2.61 -3.38
C ASN A 24 9.21 -3.24 -3.27
N VAL A 25 8.29 -2.54 -2.64
CA VAL A 25 6.85 -2.84 -2.66
C VAL A 25 6.15 -1.76 -3.46
N THR A 26 5.47 -2.17 -4.53
CA THR A 26 4.75 -1.28 -5.44
C THR A 26 3.27 -1.60 -5.38
N LEU A 27 2.42 -0.61 -5.13
CA LEU A 27 0.99 -0.80 -5.35
C LEU A 27 0.68 -0.81 -6.84
N VAL A 28 -0.09 -1.81 -7.26
CA VAL A 28 -0.51 -1.98 -8.64
C VAL A 28 -1.93 -1.48 -8.82
N GLU A 29 -2.83 -1.85 -7.91
CA GLU A 29 -4.25 -1.50 -8.02
C GLU A 29 -4.89 -1.41 -6.63
N VAL A 30 -5.78 -0.44 -6.43
CA VAL A 30 -6.68 -0.39 -5.27
C VAL A 30 -8.10 -0.42 -5.82
N ARG A 31 -8.91 -1.39 -5.37
CA ARG A 31 -10.33 -1.52 -5.74
C ARG A 31 -11.15 -1.75 -4.49
N ASP A 32 -12.21 -0.98 -4.30
CA ASP A 32 -13.24 -1.09 -3.25
C ASP A 32 -13.03 -2.26 -2.24
N GLY A 33 -12.26 -2.02 -1.19
CA GLY A 33 -11.99 -2.99 -0.12
C GLY A 33 -10.83 -3.97 -0.37
N SER A 34 -10.10 -3.83 -1.47
CA SER A 34 -8.99 -4.70 -1.89
C SER A 34 -7.84 -3.92 -2.52
N VAL A 35 -6.63 -4.47 -2.38
CA VAL A 35 -5.41 -3.96 -2.99
C VAL A 35 -4.65 -5.10 -3.65
N THR A 36 -4.15 -4.84 -4.85
CA THR A 36 -3.11 -5.64 -5.48
C THR A 36 -1.79 -4.91 -5.35
N LEU A 37 -0.82 -5.56 -4.72
CA LEU A 37 0.55 -5.07 -4.56
C LEU A 37 1.56 -6.06 -5.12
N TRP A 38 2.67 -5.54 -5.60
CA TRP A 38 3.81 -6.30 -6.08
C TRP A 38 4.97 -6.13 -5.11
N ALA A 39 5.49 -7.26 -4.62
CA ALA A 39 6.64 -7.30 -3.74
C ALA A 39 7.50 -8.50 -4.15
N LEU A 40 8.82 -8.30 -4.29
CA LEU A 40 9.77 -9.38 -4.62
C LEU A 40 9.39 -10.17 -5.88
N GLU A 41 8.89 -9.49 -6.91
CA GLU A 41 8.43 -10.13 -8.15
C GLU A 41 7.21 -11.05 -7.98
N ALA A 42 6.54 -11.00 -6.82
CA ALA A 42 5.29 -11.69 -6.54
C ALA A 42 4.13 -10.70 -6.40
N GLU A 43 2.99 -11.07 -7.00
CA GLU A 43 1.74 -10.36 -6.83
C GLU A 43 1.01 -10.87 -5.58
N HIS A 44 0.57 -9.93 -4.74
CA HIS A 44 -0.24 -10.20 -3.56
C HIS A 44 -1.52 -9.39 -3.64
N GLN A 45 -2.65 -10.08 -3.51
CA GLN A 45 -3.94 -9.44 -3.33
C GLN A 45 -4.33 -9.48 -1.85
N LEU A 46 -4.65 -8.32 -1.30
CA LEU A 46 -5.11 -8.14 0.07
C LEU A 46 -6.49 -7.55 0.10
N GLN A 47 -7.26 -7.93 1.11
CA GLN A 47 -8.51 -7.27 1.46
C GLN A 47 -8.35 -6.50 2.76
N VAL A 48 -9.22 -5.54 3.01
CA VAL A 48 -9.22 -4.80 4.27
C VAL A 48 -9.30 -5.76 5.46
N GLY A 49 -8.36 -5.59 6.41
CA GLY A 49 -8.17 -6.46 7.56
C GLY A 49 -7.31 -7.72 7.30
N GLN A 50 -6.81 -7.92 6.07
CA GLN A 50 -5.88 -9.01 5.76
C GLN A 50 -4.42 -8.59 5.92
N THR A 51 -3.58 -9.57 6.23
CA THR A 51 -2.13 -9.43 6.36
C THR A 51 -1.41 -10.24 5.28
N ALA A 52 -0.49 -9.62 4.56
CA ALA A 52 0.40 -10.25 3.61
C ALA A 52 1.78 -10.37 4.24
N ASN A 53 2.25 -11.61 4.33
CA ASN A 53 3.61 -11.89 4.73
C ASN A 53 4.51 -11.81 3.48
N LEU A 54 5.43 -10.86 3.50
CA LEU A 54 6.41 -10.62 2.44
C LEU A 54 7.78 -11.17 2.92
N PRO A 55 8.23 -12.33 2.41
CA PRO A 55 9.41 -13.00 2.92
C PRO A 55 10.68 -12.16 2.70
N GLY A 56 11.37 -11.78 3.77
CA GLY A 56 12.56 -10.91 3.71
C GLY A 56 12.27 -9.41 3.76
N ILE A 57 10.99 -8.99 3.77
CA ILE A 57 10.57 -7.61 3.97
C ILE A 57 9.88 -7.48 5.34
N GLY A 58 8.82 -8.26 5.57
CA GLY A 58 7.98 -8.14 6.75
C GLY A 58 6.52 -8.44 6.45
N GLU A 59 5.62 -7.97 7.30
CA GLU A 59 4.19 -8.17 7.21
C GLU A 59 3.48 -6.85 6.92
N LEU A 60 2.64 -6.83 5.88
CA LEU A 60 1.78 -5.70 5.53
C LEU A 60 0.34 -6.04 5.84
N THR A 61 -0.29 -5.29 6.74
CA THR A 61 -1.74 -5.44 7.00
C THR A 61 -2.46 -4.28 6.34
N LEU A 62 -3.42 -4.59 5.46
CA LEU A 62 -4.27 -3.58 4.84
C LEU A 62 -5.32 -3.15 5.86
N LEU A 63 -5.30 -1.87 6.25
CA LEU A 63 -6.23 -1.32 7.22
C LEU A 63 -7.49 -0.76 6.56
N GLU A 64 -7.31 -0.02 5.47
CA GLU A 64 -8.41 0.67 4.79
C GLU A 64 -8.00 0.98 3.35
N THR A 65 -8.98 0.98 2.45
CA THR A 65 -8.80 1.41 1.06
C THR A 65 -9.61 2.66 0.81
N PHE A 66 -8.98 3.63 0.19
CA PHE A 66 -9.58 4.85 -0.30
C PHE A 66 -9.70 4.71 -1.82
N PRO A 67 -10.84 4.20 -2.33
CA PRO A 67 -11.09 4.26 -3.76
C PRO A 67 -10.97 5.71 -4.22
N GLU A 68 -10.53 5.93 -5.47
CA GLU A 68 -10.56 7.25 -6.08
C GLU A 68 -11.97 7.82 -5.87
N THR A 69 -12.10 8.83 -5.00
CA THR A 69 -13.32 9.61 -4.94
C THR A 69 -13.36 10.31 -6.29
N ALA A 70 -14.26 9.85 -7.16
CA ALA A 70 -14.69 10.61 -8.32
C ALA A 70 -15.39 11.88 -7.80
N ASP A 71 -14.63 12.82 -7.25
CA ASP A 71 -15.13 14.10 -6.83
C ASP A 71 -15.33 14.91 -8.10
N ALA A 72 -16.58 14.87 -8.56
CA ALA A 72 -17.06 15.44 -9.79
C ALA A 72 -17.17 16.98 -9.71
N ASP A 73 -16.12 17.73 -9.34
CA ASP A 73 -16.12 19.20 -9.49
C ASP A 73 -14.75 19.91 -9.31
N SER A 74 -13.60 19.30 -9.61
CA SER A 74 -12.32 20.03 -9.43
C SER A 74 -11.21 19.67 -10.42
N GLY A 75 -11.40 20.08 -11.68
CA GLY A 75 -10.32 20.34 -12.65
C GLY A 75 -9.36 19.18 -12.98
N PRO A 76 -8.51 19.31 -14.02
CA PRO A 76 -7.55 18.27 -14.38
C PRO A 76 -6.32 18.34 -13.47
N ILE A 77 -6.48 18.05 -12.17
CA ILE A 77 -5.36 17.51 -11.41
C ILE A 77 -5.35 16.00 -11.62
N SER A 78 -4.80 15.58 -12.77
CA SER A 78 -4.39 14.20 -13.02
C SER A 78 -3.39 13.78 -11.95
N GLY A 79 -3.86 13.26 -10.82
CA GLY A 79 -3.01 12.89 -9.69
C GLY A 79 -3.70 12.21 -8.51
N GLY A 80 -5.04 12.12 -8.51
CA GLY A 80 -5.81 11.45 -7.46
C GLY A 80 -5.88 9.94 -7.65
N GLY A 81 -4.76 9.23 -7.60
CA GLY A 81 -4.78 7.76 -7.64
C GLY A 81 -5.42 7.18 -6.38
N ALA A 82 -6.16 6.08 -6.53
CA ALA A 82 -6.68 5.33 -5.39
C ALA A 82 -5.55 5.00 -4.38
N THR A 83 -5.85 5.14 -3.08
CA THR A 83 -4.88 5.05 -1.99
C THR A 83 -5.28 3.96 -1.01
N ALA A 84 -4.32 3.40 -0.27
CA ALA A 84 -4.59 2.42 0.76
C ALA A 84 -3.67 2.63 1.97
N ALA A 85 -4.24 2.42 3.16
CA ALA A 85 -3.52 2.49 4.42
C ALA A 85 -3.06 1.11 4.85
N PHE A 86 -1.77 0.99 5.19
CA PHE A 86 -1.18 -0.26 5.66
C PHE A 86 -0.46 -0.06 6.98
N THR A 87 -0.49 -1.04 7.86
CA THR A 87 0.54 -1.16 8.90
C THR A 87 1.62 -2.10 8.39
N PHE A 88 2.87 -1.68 8.57
CA PHE A 88 4.03 -2.45 8.16
C PHE A 88 4.84 -2.89 9.39
N GLN A 89 4.98 -4.20 9.56
CA GLN A 89 5.82 -4.80 10.58
C GLN A 89 7.03 -5.46 9.90
N PRO A 90 8.25 -4.92 10.04
CA PRO A 90 9.42 -5.49 9.38
C PRO A 90 9.76 -6.88 9.95
N ALA A 91 10.29 -7.74 9.09
CA ALA A 91 10.81 -9.04 9.53
C ALA A 91 12.02 -8.84 10.46
N PRO A 92 12.21 -9.71 11.48
CA PRO A 92 13.35 -9.65 12.40
C PRO A 92 14.70 -9.96 11.73
#